data_AF-A0A8R1Z4E6-F1
#
_entry.id   AF-A0A8R1Z4E6-F1
#
_cell.length_a   1.000
_cell.length_b   1.000
_cell.length_c   1.000
_cell.angle_alpha   90.00
_cell.angle_beta   90.00
_cell.angle_gamma   90.00
#
_symmetry.space_group_name_H-M   'P 1'
#
loop_
_entity.id
_entity.type
_entity.pdbx_description
1 polymer ?
#
loop_
_entity_poly.entity_id
_entity_poly.type
_entity_poly.pdbx_seq_one_letter_code
_entity_poly.pdbx_strand_id
1 'polypeptide(L)'
;MPPVATLNDSQLEVLWSAVACGRPLPADCTIDLKMAATVSSLMASAHKSGRTEAVEKSKEINNELRARLVPFINEKLKGTKKEVEKPDGKVTVIAGNEHVKRSLHVMTEITVDGERIEAGLKEFGRLRYELARALKASDEYNM
;
A
#
# COMPACT_ATOMS: atom_id res chain seq x y z
N MET A 1 -42.31 -0.63 -2.35
CA MET A 1 -40.98 -1.10 -1.88
C MET A 1 -39.96 -0.09 -2.38
N PRO A 2 -39.16 0.55 -1.51
CA PRO A 2 -38.10 1.44 -1.98
C PRO A 2 -37.01 0.61 -2.66
N PRO A 3 -36.34 1.13 -3.70
CA PRO A 3 -35.29 0.41 -4.39
C PRO A 3 -34.14 0.12 -3.43
N VAL A 4 -33.76 -1.15 -3.32
CA VAL A 4 -32.60 -1.59 -2.54
C VAL A 4 -31.37 -1.00 -3.22
N ALA A 5 -30.70 -0.05 -2.57
CA ALA A 5 -29.50 0.60 -3.10
C ALA A 5 -28.41 -0.46 -3.35
N THR A 6 -28.24 -0.82 -4.61
CA THR A 6 -27.29 -1.83 -5.06
C THR A 6 -26.08 -1.12 -5.64
N LEU A 7 -24.93 -1.25 -4.97
CA LEU A 7 -23.66 -0.76 -5.51
C LEU A 7 -23.29 -1.63 -6.71
N ASN A 8 -22.98 -1.02 -7.86
CA ASN A 8 -22.47 -1.77 -9.01
C ASN A 8 -20.96 -2.06 -8.84
N ASP A 9 -20.41 -2.95 -9.66
CA ASP A 9 -19.00 -3.37 -9.52
C ASP A 9 -18.04 -2.19 -9.75
N SER A 10 -18.36 -1.26 -10.66
CA SER A 10 -17.57 -0.03 -10.85
C SER A 10 -17.53 0.87 -9.60
N GLN A 11 -18.63 0.97 -8.85
CA GLN A 11 -18.69 1.73 -7.61
C GLN A 11 -17.88 1.04 -6.51
N LEU A 12 -17.92 -0.29 -6.42
CA LEU A 12 -17.09 -1.05 -5.48
C LEU A 12 -15.59 -0.88 -5.77
N GLU A 13 -15.19 -0.85 -7.05
CA GLU A 13 -13.80 -0.58 -7.46
C GLU A 13 -13.34 0.83 -7.06
N VAL A 14 -14.19 1.84 -7.27
CA VAL A 14 -13.90 3.22 -6.88
C VAL A 14 -13.74 3.34 -5.36
N LEU A 15 -14.65 2.73 -4.59
CA LEU A 15 -14.56 2.70 -3.12
C LEU A 15 -13.31 1.97 -2.65
N TRP A 16 -12.97 0.83 -3.26
CA TRP A 16 -11.76 0.07 -2.91
C TRP A 16 -10.49 0.85 -3.25
N SER A 17 -10.43 1.54 -4.39
CA SER A 17 -9.28 2.37 -4.76
C SER A 17 -9.10 3.54 -3.78
N ALA A 18 -10.20 4.16 -3.34
CA ALA A 18 -10.15 5.20 -2.32
C ALA A 18 -9.60 4.67 -0.99
N VAL A 19 -10.04 3.47 -0.58
CA VAL A 19 -9.63 2.83 0.69
C VAL A 19 -8.19 2.30 0.65
N ALA A 20 -7.83 1.57 -0.40
CA ALA A 20 -6.53 0.89 -0.49
C ALA A 20 -5.40 1.84 -0.90
N CYS A 21 -5.69 2.88 -1.69
CA CYS A 21 -4.69 3.81 -2.22
C CYS A 21 -4.79 5.23 -1.64
N GLY A 22 -5.70 5.49 -0.70
CA GLY A 22 -5.88 6.80 -0.07
C GLY A 22 -6.33 7.91 -1.03
N ARG A 23 -6.99 7.54 -2.14
CA ARG A 23 -7.43 8.50 -3.15
C ARG A 23 -8.79 9.12 -2.77
N PRO A 24 -9.03 10.41 -3.05
CA PRO A 24 -10.34 11.00 -2.87
C PRO A 24 -11.36 10.37 -3.83
N LEU A 25 -12.62 10.33 -3.42
CA LEU A 25 -13.71 9.87 -4.28
C LEU A 25 -13.86 10.81 -5.49
N PRO A 26 -14.11 10.27 -6.70
CA PRO A 26 -14.38 11.09 -7.89
C PRO A 26 -15.57 12.03 -7.66
N ALA A 27 -15.47 13.27 -8.16
CA ALA A 27 -16.52 14.29 -7.96
C ALA A 27 -17.86 13.95 -8.66
N ASP A 28 -17.82 13.05 -9.63
CA ASP A 28 -18.95 12.52 -10.41
C ASP A 28 -19.57 11.24 -9.79
N CYS A 29 -19.12 10.83 -8.61
CA CYS A 29 -19.56 9.59 -7.99
C CYS A 29 -21.00 9.69 -7.46
N THR A 30 -21.95 9.03 -8.13
CA THR A 30 -23.37 8.98 -7.73
C THR A 30 -23.65 7.88 -6.69
N ILE A 31 -22.84 7.82 -5.62
CA ILE A 31 -23.04 6.87 -4.52
C ILE A 31 -23.67 7.61 -3.33
N ASP A 32 -24.66 6.99 -2.69
CA ASP A 32 -25.18 7.48 -1.40
C ASP A 32 -24.04 7.58 -0.37
N LEU A 33 -23.83 8.77 0.19
CA LEU A 33 -22.70 9.06 1.08
C LEU A 33 -22.69 8.18 2.34
N LYS A 34 -23.85 7.79 2.87
CA LYS A 34 -23.92 6.91 4.05
C LYS A 34 -23.51 5.49 3.66
N MET A 35 -23.99 5.01 2.52
CA MET A 35 -23.61 3.70 1.99
C MET A 35 -22.11 3.65 1.67
N ALA A 36 -21.57 4.71 1.03
CA ALA A 36 -20.15 4.84 0.74
C ALA A 36 -19.31 4.80 2.02
N ALA A 37 -19.70 5.53 3.06
CA ALA A 37 -18.98 5.56 4.33
C ALA A 37 -18.98 4.19 5.03
N THR A 38 -20.15 3.54 5.14
CA THR A 38 -20.27 2.21 5.76
C THR A 38 -19.43 1.17 5.00
N VAL A 39 -19.56 1.11 3.68
CA VAL A 39 -18.84 0.13 2.86
C VAL A 39 -17.33 0.41 2.86
N SER A 40 -16.92 1.67 2.79
CA SER A 40 -15.50 2.05 2.86
C SER A 40 -14.87 1.70 4.20
N SER A 41 -15.59 1.91 5.31
CA SER A 41 -15.12 1.52 6.65
C SER A 41 -14.91 0.01 6.77
N LEU A 42 -15.85 -0.77 6.25
CA LEU A 42 -15.76 -2.23 6.21
C LEU A 42 -14.61 -2.72 5.32
N MET A 43 -14.43 -2.12 4.14
CA MET A 43 -13.30 -2.40 3.26
C MET A 43 -11.97 -2.02 3.91
N ALA A 44 -11.90 -0.89 4.62
CA ALA A 44 -10.67 -0.43 5.30
C ALA A 44 -10.29 -1.38 6.45
N SER A 45 -11.27 -1.83 7.22
CA SER A 45 -11.09 -2.83 8.26
C SER A 45 -10.58 -4.15 7.68
N ALA A 46 -11.16 -4.60 6.57
CA ALA A 46 -10.75 -5.82 5.89
C ALA A 46 -9.36 -5.72 5.24
N HIS A 47 -9.03 -4.56 4.65
CA HIS A 47 -7.71 -4.28 4.09
C HIS A 47 -6.62 -4.27 5.18
N LYS A 48 -6.90 -3.65 6.33
CA LYS A 48 -5.97 -3.59 7.47
C LYS A 48 -5.75 -4.95 8.14
N SER A 49 -6.81 -5.74 8.29
CA SER A 49 -6.75 -7.05 8.96
C SER A 49 -6.39 -8.21 8.04
N GLY A 50 -6.47 -8.00 6.72
CA GLY A 50 -6.30 -9.05 5.71
C GLY A 50 -7.40 -10.12 5.74
N ARG A 51 -8.55 -9.85 6.37
CA ARG A 51 -9.66 -10.80 6.54
C ARG A 51 -11.01 -10.13 6.33
N THR A 52 -12.00 -10.89 5.88
CA THR A 52 -13.37 -10.42 5.61
C THR A 52 -14.32 -10.52 6.82
N GLU A 53 -13.83 -10.92 8.00
CA GLU A 53 -14.66 -11.17 9.19
C GLU A 53 -15.55 -9.97 9.59
N ALA A 54 -15.02 -8.74 9.45
CA ALA A 54 -15.76 -7.52 9.74
C ALA A 54 -16.96 -7.31 8.80
N VAL A 55 -16.81 -7.72 7.54
CA VAL A 55 -17.86 -7.63 6.50
C VAL A 55 -18.91 -8.72 6.70
N GLU A 56 -18.47 -9.92 7.07
CA GLU A 56 -19.36 -11.07 7.32
C GLU A 56 -20.28 -10.86 8.52
N LYS A 57 -19.77 -10.21 9.58
CA LYS A 57 -20.50 -9.96 10.83
C LYS A 57 -21.27 -8.63 10.85
N SER A 58 -21.12 -7.79 9.82
CA SER A 58 -21.74 -6.46 9.80
C SER A 58 -23.27 -6.53 9.65
N LYS A 59 -23.98 -5.90 10.58
CA LYS A 59 -25.45 -5.71 10.53
C LYS A 59 -25.88 -4.50 9.70
N GLU A 60 -24.93 -3.69 9.26
CA GLU A 60 -25.18 -2.42 8.56
C GLU A 60 -25.38 -2.61 7.05
N ILE A 61 -25.01 -3.78 6.51
CA ILE A 61 -25.19 -4.15 5.11
C ILE A 61 -26.21 -5.29 4.97
N ASN A 62 -26.97 -5.26 3.87
CA ASN A 62 -27.91 -6.34 3.56
C ASN A 62 -27.18 -7.61 3.09
N ASN A 63 -27.90 -8.74 3.05
CA ASN A 63 -27.31 -10.04 2.70
C ASN A 63 -26.81 -10.10 1.24
N GLU A 64 -27.48 -9.40 0.31
CA GLU A 64 -27.09 -9.35 -1.11
C GLU A 64 -25.77 -8.60 -1.33
N LEU A 65 -25.62 -7.44 -0.68
CA LEU A 65 -24.40 -6.63 -0.72
C LEU A 65 -23.26 -7.35 -0.01
N ARG A 66 -23.52 -8.03 1.12
CA ARG A 66 -22.53 -8.88 1.80
C ARG A 66 -22.05 -10.02 0.89
N ALA A 67 -22.97 -10.70 0.21
CA ALA A 67 -22.64 -11.80 -0.70
C ALA A 67 -21.76 -11.34 -1.89
N ARG A 68 -21.81 -10.05 -2.26
CA ARG A 68 -20.95 -9.46 -3.30
C ARG A 68 -19.63 -8.90 -2.75
N LEU A 69 -19.65 -8.27 -1.57
CA LEU A 69 -18.47 -7.65 -0.97
C LEU A 69 -17.43 -8.66 -0.49
N VAL A 70 -17.87 -9.78 0.10
CA VAL A 70 -16.94 -10.80 0.61
C VAL A 70 -16.07 -11.40 -0.52
N PRO A 71 -16.60 -11.87 -1.65
CA PRO A 71 -15.76 -12.38 -2.74
C PRO A 71 -14.92 -11.26 -3.38
N PHE A 72 -15.48 -10.05 -3.55
CA PHE A 72 -14.76 -8.90 -4.09
C PHE A 72 -13.53 -8.54 -3.25
N ILE A 73 -13.69 -8.38 -1.94
CA ILE A 73 -12.58 -8.08 -1.02
C ILE A 73 -11.59 -9.24 -0.99
N ASN A 74 -12.04 -10.50 -0.96
CA ASN A 74 -11.15 -11.65 -1.00
C ASN A 74 -10.31 -11.71 -2.28
N GLU A 75 -10.87 -11.35 -3.43
CA GLU A 75 -10.13 -11.24 -4.68
C GLU A 75 -9.09 -10.11 -4.63
N LYS A 76 -9.47 -8.94 -4.11
CA LYS A 76 -8.52 -7.82 -3.92
C LYS A 76 -7.42 -8.13 -2.91
N LEU A 77 -7.76 -8.83 -1.82
CA LEU A 77 -6.80 -9.28 -0.81
C LEU A 77 -5.82 -10.33 -1.38
N LYS A 78 -6.30 -11.20 -2.28
CA LYS A 78 -5.42 -12.10 -3.05
C LYS A 78 -4.49 -11.32 -3.97
N GLY A 79 -5.00 -10.28 -4.64
CA GLY A 79 -4.22 -9.37 -5.49
C GLY A 79 -3.21 -8.48 -4.74
N THR A 80 -3.45 -8.18 -3.47
CA THR A 80 -2.49 -7.49 -2.58
C THR A 80 -1.39 -8.39 -2.04
N LYS A 81 -1.42 -9.70 -2.29
CA LYS A 81 -0.19 -10.51 -2.34
C LYS A 81 0.55 -10.28 -3.66
N LYS A 82 0.74 -9.02 -4.07
CA LYS A 82 2.05 -8.73 -4.64
C LYS A 82 2.98 -8.89 -3.45
N GLU A 83 3.85 -9.89 -3.52
CA GLU A 83 5.11 -9.79 -2.78
C GLU A 83 5.54 -8.34 -2.93
N VAL A 84 5.52 -7.60 -1.82
CA VAL A 84 6.43 -6.47 -1.72
C VAL A 84 7.76 -7.14 -1.97
N GLU A 85 8.28 -7.04 -3.19
CA GLU A 85 9.66 -7.39 -3.48
C GLU A 85 10.41 -6.62 -2.41
N LYS A 86 10.87 -7.34 -1.39
CA LYS A 86 11.79 -6.76 -0.44
C LYS A 86 12.91 -6.26 -1.34
N PRO A 87 13.25 -4.95 -1.32
CA PRO A 87 14.33 -4.46 -2.14
C PRO A 87 15.52 -5.38 -1.89
N ASP A 88 15.96 -6.08 -2.94
CA ASP A 88 16.99 -7.09 -2.83
C ASP A 88 18.31 -6.33 -2.70
N GLY A 89 18.63 -6.01 -1.45
CA GLY A 89 19.79 -5.21 -1.09
C GLY A 89 21.00 -6.11 -0.95
N LYS A 90 22.01 -5.90 -1.79
CA LYS A 90 23.28 -6.64 -1.72
C LYS A 90 24.38 -5.71 -1.24
N VAL A 91 25.07 -6.09 -0.17
CA VAL A 91 26.28 -5.38 0.27
C VAL A 91 27.47 -6.06 -0.39
N THR A 92 28.19 -5.34 -1.24
CA THR A 92 29.36 -5.86 -1.97
C THR A 92 30.61 -5.13 -1.49
N VAL A 93 31.54 -5.84 -0.83
CA VAL A 93 32.82 -5.27 -0.43
C VAL A 93 33.80 -5.38 -1.58
N ILE A 94 34.28 -4.24 -2.10
CA ILE A 94 35.22 -4.20 -3.23
C ILE A 94 36.58 -3.76 -2.70
N ALA A 95 37.61 -4.60 -2.87
CA ALA A 95 38.98 -4.26 -2.57
C ALA A 95 39.62 -3.58 -3.79
N GLY A 96 39.57 -2.24 -3.84
CA GLY A 96 40.23 -1.43 -4.88
C GLY A 96 41.66 -1.07 -4.48
N ASN A 97 42.60 -1.14 -5.43
CA ASN A 97 44.02 -0.84 -5.22
C ASN A 97 44.41 0.41 -6.03
N GLU A 98 43.96 1.59 -5.61
CA GLU A 98 44.41 2.85 -6.18
C GLU A 98 45.70 3.28 -5.48
N HIS A 99 46.82 2.74 -5.96
CA HIS A 99 48.17 3.28 -5.74
C HIS A 99 48.50 3.63 -4.26
N VAL A 100 48.97 2.63 -3.51
CA VAL A 100 49.66 2.79 -2.21
C VAL A 100 48.77 3.15 -1.01
N LYS A 101 47.82 2.26 -0.67
CA LYS A 101 47.50 1.77 0.69
C LYS A 101 46.29 0.84 0.55
N ARG A 102 46.35 -0.35 1.16
CA ARG A 102 45.23 -1.31 1.16
C ARG A 102 44.03 -0.71 1.92
N SER A 103 43.18 0.06 1.25
CA SER A 103 41.90 0.53 1.80
C SER A 103 40.77 -0.37 1.30
N LEU A 104 40.09 -1.03 2.24
CA LEU A 104 38.83 -1.73 1.97
C LEU A 104 37.74 -0.67 1.78
N HIS A 105 37.10 -0.65 0.61
CA HIS A 105 35.96 0.21 0.35
C HIS A 105 34.68 -0.63 0.39
N VAL A 106 33.79 -0.28 1.32
CA VAL A 106 32.45 -0.88 1.39
C VAL A 106 31.56 -0.13 0.41
N MET A 107 31.02 -0.86 -0.57
CA MET A 107 30.00 -0.38 -1.48
C MET A 107 28.67 -1.05 -1.18
N THR A 108 27.62 -0.24 -1.15
CA THR A 108 26.25 -0.71 -1.01
C THR A 108 25.59 -0.65 -2.37
N GLU A 109 24.96 -1.75 -2.75
CA GLU A 109 24.20 -1.86 -3.99
C GLU A 109 22.73 -2.08 -3.66
N ILE A 110 21.89 -1.21 -4.21
CA ILE A 110 20.45 -1.22 -3.98
C ILE A 110 19.78 -1.31 -5.34
N THR A 111 18.91 -2.30 -5.51
CA THR A 111 18.05 -2.39 -6.69
C THR A 111 16.67 -1.85 -6.34
N VAL A 112 16.20 -0.85 -7.07
CA VAL A 112 14.86 -0.26 -6.93
C VAL A 112 14.22 -0.22 -8.31
N ASP A 113 13.08 -0.89 -8.49
CA ASP A 113 12.33 -0.95 -9.77
C ASP A 113 13.19 -1.38 -10.98
N GLY A 114 14.18 -2.24 -10.75
CA GLY A 114 15.10 -2.72 -11.79
C GLY A 114 16.28 -1.77 -12.07
N GLU A 115 16.32 -0.59 -11.46
CA GLU A 115 17.47 0.31 -11.49
C GLU A 115 18.45 0.00 -10.36
N ARG A 116 19.74 -0.06 -10.71
CA ARG A 116 20.83 -0.39 -9.78
C ARG A 116 21.52 0.89 -9.33
N ILE A 117 21.50 1.13 -8.03
CA ILE A 117 22.16 2.27 -7.39
C ILE A 117 23.38 1.76 -6.64
N GLU A 118 24.54 2.29 -6.99
CA GLU A 118 25.81 2.01 -6.31
C GLU A 118 26.20 3.21 -5.45
N ALA A 119 26.38 2.98 -4.16
CA ALA A 119 26.71 4.03 -3.19
C ALA A 119 27.88 3.60 -2.30
N GLY A 120 28.83 4.50 -2.09
CA GLY A 120 29.82 4.36 -1.02
C GLY A 120 29.17 4.55 0.36
N LEU A 121 29.93 4.25 1.42
CA LEU A 121 29.43 4.34 2.80
C LEU A 121 28.88 5.73 3.16
N LYS A 122 29.51 6.81 2.66
CA LYS A 122 29.08 8.19 2.96
C LYS A 122 27.77 8.53 2.25
N GLU A 123 27.66 8.18 0.98
CA GLU A 123 26.50 8.40 0.14
C GLU A 123 25.30 7.60 0.67
N PHE A 124 25.51 6.33 1.04
CA PHE A 124 24.50 5.49 1.66
C PHE A 124 24.05 6.02 3.03
N GLY A 125 24.99 6.51 3.85
CA GLY A 125 24.66 7.15 5.13
C GLY A 125 23.77 8.38 4.96
N ARG A 126 24.05 9.22 3.95
CA ARG A 126 23.22 10.37 3.60
C ARG A 126 21.84 9.98 3.10
N LEU A 127 21.77 8.97 2.23
CA LEU A 127 20.50 8.42 1.73
C LEU A 127 19.60 7.97 2.89
N ARG A 128 20.14 7.18 3.83
CA ARG A 128 19.42 6.73 5.01
C ARG A 128 18.90 7.90 5.87
N TYR A 129 19.72 8.92 6.05
CA TYR A 129 19.36 10.10 6.84
C TYR A 129 18.18 10.86 6.20
N GLU A 130 18.26 11.15 4.90
CA GLU A 130 17.20 11.88 4.20
C GLU A 130 15.89 11.06 4.13
N LEU A 131 15.96 9.74 3.95
CA LEU A 131 14.79 8.85 4.02
C LEU A 131 14.13 8.87 5.40
N ALA A 132 14.91 8.76 6.47
CA ALA A 132 14.38 8.82 7.83
C ALA A 132 13.73 10.18 8.12
N ARG A 133 14.32 11.27 7.63
CA ARG A 133 13.76 12.61 7.74
C ARG A 133 12.44 12.76 6.97
N ALA A 134 12.37 12.22 5.76
CA ALA A 134 11.16 12.26 4.94
C ALA A 134 10.02 11.45 5.56
N LEU A 135 10.32 10.25 6.10
CA LEU A 135 9.33 9.43 6.81
C LEU A 135 8.78 10.15 8.03
N LYS A 136 9.66 10.76 8.84
CA LYS A 136 9.23 11.54 10.01
C LYS A 136 8.32 12.72 9.63
N ALA A 137 8.68 13.46 8.56
CA ALA A 137 7.85 14.55 8.07
C ALA A 137 6.50 14.06 7.53
N SER A 138 6.46 12.89 6.89
CA SER A 138 5.22 12.25 6.42
C SER A 138 4.32 11.83 7.58
N ASP A 139 4.88 11.29 8.65
CA ASP A 139 4.11 10.92 9.85
C ASP A 139 3.52 12.15 10.56
N GLU A 140 4.27 13.25 10.61
CA GLU A 140 3.81 14.53 11.16
C GLU A 140 2.72 15.19 10.31
N TYR A 141 2.72 14.99 8.98
CA TYR A 141 1.71 15.55 8.07
C TYR A 141 0.39 14.75 8.03
N ASN A 142 0.41 13.50 8.51
CA ASN A 142 -0.76 12.63 8.58
C ASN A 142 -1.44 12.58 9.97
N MET A 143 -0.97 13.40 10.93
CA MET A 143 -1.65 13.69 12.20
C MET A 143 -2.47 14.97 12.11
#